data_AF-A0A7S0V9H8-F1
#
_entry.id   AF-A0A7S0V9H8-F1
#
_cell.length_a   1.000
_cell.length_b   1.000
_cell.length_c   1.000
_cell.angle_alpha   90.00
_cell.angle_beta   90.00
_cell.angle_gamma   90.00
#
_symmetry.space_group_name_H-M   'P 1'
#
loop_
_entity.id
_entity.type
_entity.pdbx_description
1 polymer ?
#
loop_
_entity_poly.entity_id
_entity_poly.type
_entity_poly.pdbx_seq_one_letter_code
_entity_poly.pdbx_strand_id
1 'polypeptide(L)'
;YLCLFRSPGGGQAVSNDLSDGWVESSLKIRVEAVYEGVGRVVCQMPLWPFNQTADVALTLLVNDVASDLNQLLSSAVVEQREGAPMALEVTQGWFEVLPSPLPASEGATVTVRGWGFTPGEAYSCLFEAEGLSVVTSGDSSRAGFDASTVGSLVHFHVLCPMPEWTTSARSVR
;
A
#
# COMPACT_ATOMS: atom_id res chain seq x y z
N TYR A 1 11.58 -8.75 -17.44
CA TYR A 1 10.91 -9.56 -16.40
C TYR A 1 9.63 -8.85 -16.02
N LEU A 2 8.55 -9.58 -15.73
CA LEU A 2 7.27 -8.99 -15.33
C LEU A 2 6.78 -9.65 -14.04
N CYS A 3 6.27 -8.84 -13.13
CA CYS A 3 5.65 -9.31 -11.89
C CYS A 3 4.14 -9.24 -12.05
N LEU A 4 3.49 -10.39 -11.91
CA LEU A 4 2.04 -10.52 -11.97
C LEU A 4 1.53 -10.74 -10.55
N PHE A 5 0.75 -9.78 -10.05
CA PHE A 5 0.10 -9.88 -8.75
C PHE A 5 -1.35 -10.30 -8.93
N ARG A 6 -1.81 -11.26 -8.12
CA ARG A 6 -3.20 -11.74 -8.11
C ARG A 6 -3.78 -11.62 -6.70
N SER A 7 -4.89 -10.90 -6.55
CA SER A 7 -5.68 -10.89 -5.30
C SER A 7 -7.07 -11.51 -5.52
N PRO A 8 -7.56 -12.30 -4.55
CA PRO A 8 -8.95 -12.75 -4.52
C PRO A 8 -9.86 -11.63 -4.00
N GLY A 9 -10.80 -11.15 -4.82
CA GLY A 9 -11.81 -10.18 -4.39
C GLY A 9 -12.27 -9.24 -5.51
N GLY A 10 -13.59 -9.08 -5.67
CA GLY A 10 -14.18 -8.20 -6.67
C GLY A 10 -14.37 -6.78 -6.13
N GLY A 11 -13.52 -5.83 -6.54
CA GLY A 11 -13.68 -4.40 -6.26
C GLY A 11 -12.83 -3.58 -7.23
N GLN A 12 -13.32 -2.45 -7.75
CA GLN A 12 -12.64 -1.72 -8.83
C GLN A 12 -11.22 -1.27 -8.42
N ALA A 13 -10.23 -1.60 -9.25
CA ALA A 13 -8.84 -1.17 -9.09
C ALA A 13 -8.49 -0.08 -10.09
N VAL A 14 -7.67 0.89 -9.67
CA VAL A 14 -7.14 1.95 -10.54
C VAL A 14 -5.64 1.68 -10.72
N SER A 15 -5.27 1.13 -11.87
CA SER A 15 -3.87 0.99 -12.30
C SER A 15 -3.66 1.80 -13.58
N ASN A 16 -2.45 2.30 -13.78
CA ASN A 16 -2.10 3.07 -14.99
C ASN A 16 -1.92 2.18 -16.24
N ASP A 17 -2.04 0.85 -16.11
CA ASP A 17 -1.97 -0.10 -17.21
C ASP A 17 -3.18 -1.07 -17.15
N LEU A 18 -4.35 -0.58 -17.59
CA LEU A 18 -5.68 -1.13 -17.26
C LEU A 18 -6.43 -1.76 -18.43
N SER A 19 -5.76 -2.21 -19.49
CA SER A 19 -6.50 -2.86 -20.58
C SER A 19 -7.09 -4.24 -20.19
N ASP A 20 -6.48 -4.98 -19.24
CA ASP A 20 -6.89 -6.38 -18.92
C ASP A 20 -6.85 -6.75 -17.42
N GLY A 21 -7.13 -5.80 -16.51
CA GLY A 21 -6.90 -5.99 -15.05
C GLY A 21 -7.80 -7.02 -14.34
N TRP A 22 -8.96 -7.38 -14.91
CA TRP A 22 -9.91 -8.30 -14.28
C TRP A 22 -10.05 -9.58 -15.08
N VAL A 23 -9.62 -10.70 -14.50
CA VAL A 23 -9.83 -12.03 -15.08
C VAL A 23 -10.35 -12.94 -13.98
N GLU A 24 -11.52 -13.54 -14.20
CA GLU A 24 -12.11 -14.55 -13.30
C GLU A 24 -12.20 -14.10 -11.84
N SER A 25 -12.78 -12.92 -11.57
CA SER A 25 -12.94 -12.35 -10.21
C SER A 25 -11.63 -12.12 -9.42
N SER A 26 -10.50 -12.13 -10.12
CA SER A 26 -9.20 -11.79 -9.53
C SER A 26 -8.60 -10.59 -10.23
N LEU A 27 -8.05 -9.68 -9.43
CA LEU A 27 -7.31 -8.52 -9.92
C LEU A 27 -5.92 -9.01 -10.33
N LYS A 28 -5.59 -8.86 -11.61
CA LYS A 28 -4.27 -9.17 -12.18
C LYS A 28 -3.56 -7.87 -12.51
N ILE A 29 -2.47 -7.59 -11.81
CA ILE A 29 -1.65 -6.40 -12.07
C ILE A 29 -0.30 -6.83 -12.60
N ARG A 30 0.04 -6.30 -13.78
CA ARG A 30 1.34 -6.50 -14.41
C ARG A 30 2.22 -5.31 -14.09
N VAL A 31 3.40 -5.56 -13.53
CA VAL A 31 4.40 -4.53 -13.25
C VAL A 31 5.74 -4.92 -13.85
N GLU A 32 6.46 -3.94 -14.40
CA GLU A 32 7.82 -4.15 -14.87
C GLU A 32 8.75 -4.52 -13.70
N ALA A 33 9.61 -5.50 -13.95
CA ALA A 33 10.62 -5.92 -12.99
C ALA A 33 12.03 -5.57 -13.50
N VAL A 34 12.84 -5.02 -12.60
CA VAL A 34 14.24 -4.65 -12.84
C VAL A 34 15.15 -5.76 -12.32
N TYR A 35 16.06 -6.25 -13.15
CA TYR A 35 17.08 -7.21 -12.76
C TYR A 35 18.29 -6.46 -12.20
N GLU A 36 18.62 -6.68 -10.92
CA GLU A 36 19.70 -5.97 -10.22
C GLU A 36 20.98 -6.82 -10.05
N GLY A 37 20.99 -8.04 -10.56
CA GLY A 37 22.13 -8.95 -10.47
C GLY A 37 21.72 -10.39 -10.22
N VAL A 38 22.70 -11.25 -9.99
CA VAL A 38 22.49 -12.70 -9.88
C VAL A 38 21.51 -13.01 -8.76
N GLY A 39 20.35 -13.58 -9.12
CA GLY A 39 19.31 -13.99 -8.19
C GLY A 39 18.46 -12.86 -7.61
N ARG A 40 18.57 -11.62 -8.14
CA ARG A 40 17.80 -10.48 -7.64
C ARG A 40 16.96 -9.83 -8.74
N VAL A 41 15.65 -9.91 -8.58
CA VAL A 41 14.65 -9.20 -9.38
C VAL A 41 13.86 -8.30 -8.45
N VAL A 42 13.69 -7.03 -8.83
CA VAL A 42 12.94 -6.03 -8.08
C VAL A 42 11.68 -5.68 -8.85
N CYS A 43 10.52 -5.84 -8.22
CA CYS A 43 9.23 -5.39 -8.74
C CYS A 43 8.82 -4.11 -8.00
N GLN A 44 8.21 -3.16 -8.69
CA GLN A 44 7.43 -2.14 -7.99
C GLN A 44 6.11 -2.77 -7.52
N MET A 45 5.75 -2.58 -6.25
CA MET A 45 4.47 -3.04 -5.72
C MET A 45 3.37 -2.13 -6.29
N PRO A 46 2.31 -2.70 -6.91
CA PRO A 46 1.22 -1.88 -7.39
C PRO A 46 0.42 -1.29 -6.23
N LEU A 47 -0.34 -0.23 -6.52
CA LEU A 47 -1.32 0.29 -5.57
C LEU A 47 -2.48 -0.69 -5.44
N TRP A 48 -2.77 -1.11 -4.22
CA TRP A 48 -3.91 -1.96 -3.92
C TRP A 48 -5.10 -1.09 -3.52
N PRO A 49 -6.29 -1.30 -4.12
CA PRO A 49 -7.50 -0.55 -3.76
C PRO A 49 -8.15 -1.07 -2.48
N PHE A 50 -7.58 -2.09 -1.84
CA PHE A 50 -8.12 -2.76 -0.66
C PHE A 50 -7.33 -2.35 0.59
N ASN A 51 -8.03 -2.23 1.71
CA ASN A 51 -7.44 -1.95 3.03
C ASN A 51 -6.58 -3.11 3.55
N GLN A 52 -6.98 -4.34 3.23
CA GLN A 52 -6.24 -5.55 3.54
C GLN A 52 -6.60 -6.65 2.53
N THR A 53 -5.59 -7.37 2.05
CA THR A 53 -5.80 -8.63 1.34
C THR A 53 -4.77 -9.64 1.82
N ALA A 54 -5.26 -10.80 2.25
CA ALA A 54 -4.44 -11.98 2.43
C ALA A 54 -4.27 -12.70 1.08
N ASP A 55 -3.36 -13.66 1.04
CA ASP A 55 -3.21 -14.62 -0.06
C ASP A 55 -2.94 -13.99 -1.43
N VAL A 56 -2.20 -12.88 -1.47
CA VAL A 56 -1.75 -12.32 -2.75
C VAL A 56 -0.73 -13.27 -3.36
N ALA A 57 -1.00 -13.73 -4.58
CA ALA A 57 -0.06 -14.54 -5.34
C ALA A 57 0.81 -13.64 -6.21
N LEU A 58 2.14 -13.81 -6.11
CA LEU A 58 3.12 -13.20 -7.00
C LEU A 58 3.60 -14.26 -7.99
N THR A 59 3.44 -13.98 -9.29
CA THR A 59 4.00 -14.79 -10.38
C THR A 59 5.01 -13.98 -11.16
N LEU A 60 6.25 -14.48 -11.28
CA LEU A 60 7.28 -13.87 -12.12
C LEU A 60 7.18 -14.44 -13.54
N LEU A 61 6.91 -13.58 -14.52
CA LEU A 61 6.88 -13.91 -15.94
C LEU A 61 8.23 -13.54 -16.59
N VAL A 62 8.83 -14.47 -17.33
CA VAL A 62 10.06 -14.26 -18.09
C VAL A 62 9.71 -14.31 -19.58
N ASN A 63 9.99 -13.22 -20.31
CA ASN A 63 9.68 -13.07 -21.74
C ASN A 63 8.18 -13.16 -22.08
N ASP A 64 7.30 -12.53 -21.29
CA ASP A 64 5.82 -12.50 -21.48
C ASP A 64 5.08 -13.83 -21.47
N VAL A 65 5.81 -14.95 -21.44
CA VAL A 65 5.24 -16.26 -21.19
C VAL A 65 5.03 -16.36 -19.69
N ALA A 66 3.80 -16.67 -19.28
CA ALA A 66 3.59 -17.22 -17.95
C ALA A 66 4.37 -18.52 -17.90
N SER A 67 5.57 -18.45 -17.35
CA SER A 67 6.31 -19.61 -16.92
C SER A 67 5.38 -20.34 -15.97
N ASP A 68 4.68 -21.35 -16.47
CA ASP A 68 4.65 -22.58 -15.71
C ASP A 68 6.13 -22.90 -15.52
N LEU A 69 6.67 -22.50 -14.36
CA LEU A 69 8.11 -22.46 -14.08
C LEU A 69 8.75 -23.79 -14.51
N ASN A 70 7.98 -24.87 -14.41
CA ASN A 70 8.26 -26.21 -14.88
C ASN A 70 8.75 -26.33 -16.34
N GLN A 71 8.29 -25.50 -17.29
CA GLN A 71 8.71 -25.55 -18.71
C GLN A 71 9.94 -24.70 -19.03
N LEU A 72 10.18 -23.60 -18.31
CA LEU A 72 11.38 -22.76 -18.51
C LEU A 72 12.58 -23.31 -17.73
N LEU A 73 12.34 -24.03 -16.63
CA LEU A 73 13.38 -24.65 -15.79
C LEU A 73 13.89 -25.99 -16.35
N SER A 74 13.20 -26.58 -17.33
CA SER A 74 13.64 -27.84 -17.95
C SER A 74 14.85 -27.71 -18.85
N SER A 75 15.29 -26.49 -19.19
CA SER A 75 16.41 -26.29 -20.13
C SER A 75 17.75 -25.86 -19.51
N ALA A 76 17.84 -25.40 -18.25
CA ALA A 76 19.14 -25.14 -17.59
C ALA A 76 19.06 -24.81 -16.07
N VAL A 77 19.75 -25.62 -15.26
CA VAL A 77 20.52 -25.23 -14.05
C VAL A 77 19.81 -24.36 -12.99
N VAL A 78 18.53 -24.61 -12.69
CA VAL A 78 17.92 -24.07 -11.48
C VAL A 78 17.17 -25.20 -10.80
N GLU A 79 17.74 -25.69 -9.70
CA GLU A 79 17.11 -26.72 -8.86
C GLU A 79 15.86 -26.10 -8.22
N GLN A 80 14.69 -26.49 -8.71
CA GLN A 80 13.43 -26.05 -8.12
C GLN A 80 13.33 -26.67 -6.73
N ARG A 81 13.55 -25.83 -5.71
CA ARG A 81 13.17 -26.21 -4.36
C ARG A 81 11.69 -25.94 -4.23
N GLU A 82 10.91 -27.00 -3.98
CA GLU A 82 9.54 -26.86 -3.49
C GLU A 82 9.59 -26.07 -2.18
N GLY A 83 9.41 -24.75 -2.28
CA GLY A 83 9.15 -23.89 -1.16
C GLY A 83 7.68 -23.97 -0.80
N ALA A 84 7.37 -23.86 0.50
CA ALA A 84 5.99 -23.58 0.90
C ALA A 84 5.48 -22.34 0.15
N PRO A 85 4.19 -22.31 -0.26
CA PRO A 85 3.61 -21.13 -0.88
C PRO A 85 3.89 -19.88 -0.03
N MET A 86 4.49 -18.87 -0.64
CA MET A 86 4.69 -17.59 0.02
C MET A 86 3.37 -16.84 -0.02
N ALA A 87 2.68 -16.77 1.12
CA ALA A 87 1.53 -15.89 1.27
C ALA A 87 2.03 -14.45 1.40
N LEU A 88 1.71 -13.61 0.43
CA LEU A 88 1.93 -12.17 0.53
C LEU A 88 0.68 -11.54 1.15
N GLU A 89 0.84 -10.94 2.32
CA GLU A 89 -0.19 -10.13 2.94
C GLU A 89 0.07 -8.66 2.61
N VAL A 90 -0.98 -7.99 2.13
CA VAL A 90 -0.95 -6.54 1.89
C VAL A 90 -1.87 -5.90 2.89
N THR A 91 -1.32 -5.01 3.71
CA THR A 91 -2.03 -4.26 4.75
C THR A 91 -1.90 -2.76 4.54
N GLN A 92 -2.82 -2.00 5.12
CA GLN A 92 -2.70 -0.55 5.21
C GLN A 92 -1.46 -0.12 5.99
N GLY A 93 -0.88 1.00 5.59
CA GLY A 93 0.30 1.57 6.25
C GLY A 93 0.40 3.07 6.01
N TRP A 94 1.18 3.77 6.84
CA TRP A 94 1.47 5.19 6.69
C TRP A 94 2.97 5.42 6.79
N PHE A 95 3.45 6.53 6.23
CA PHE A 95 4.88 6.84 6.17
C PHE A 95 5.20 8.29 6.52
N GLU A 96 4.21 9.18 6.52
CA GLU A 96 4.45 10.60 6.75
C GLU A 96 3.26 11.24 7.49
N VAL A 97 3.56 12.18 8.39
CA VAL A 97 2.56 13.00 9.10
C VAL A 97 2.94 14.46 8.95
N LEU A 98 2.03 15.27 8.40
CA LEU A 98 2.28 16.67 8.06
C LEU A 98 1.18 17.62 8.56
N PRO A 99 1.52 18.84 9.01
CA PRO A 99 2.87 19.28 9.32
C PRO A 99 3.38 18.65 10.63
N SER A 100 4.69 18.52 10.75
CA SER A 100 5.36 18.15 11.99
C SER A 100 6.64 18.99 12.10
N PRO A 101 6.85 19.76 13.19
CA PRO A 101 6.04 19.85 14.42
C PRO A 101 4.77 20.72 14.26
N LEU A 102 3.85 20.57 15.22
CA LEU A 102 2.63 21.38 15.35
C LEU A 102 2.41 21.86 16.79
N PRO A 103 1.79 23.03 16.99
CA PRO A 103 1.32 23.45 18.30
C PRO A 103 0.19 22.54 18.79
N ALA A 104 0.17 22.25 20.09
CA ALA A 104 -0.89 21.50 20.77
C ALA A 104 -2.21 22.31 20.91
N SER A 105 -2.43 23.29 20.04
CA SER A 105 -3.63 24.13 20.05
C SER A 105 -4.76 23.43 19.31
N GLU A 106 -5.98 23.61 19.82
CA GLU A 106 -7.21 23.18 19.17
C GLU A 106 -7.29 23.71 17.73
N GLY A 107 -7.84 22.90 16.82
CA GLY A 107 -8.11 23.29 15.43
C GLY A 107 -6.95 23.08 14.45
N ALA A 108 -5.75 22.72 14.93
CA ALA A 108 -4.71 22.20 14.05
C ALA A 108 -5.17 20.86 13.43
N THR A 109 -4.83 20.61 12.17
CA THR A 109 -5.11 19.34 11.49
C THR A 109 -3.80 18.74 11.02
N VAL A 110 -3.55 17.46 11.34
CA VAL A 110 -2.49 16.69 10.71
C VAL A 110 -3.03 15.87 9.55
N THR A 111 -2.22 15.77 8.52
CA THR A 111 -2.41 14.96 7.33
C THR A 111 -1.50 13.74 7.48
N VAL A 112 -2.09 12.57 7.64
CA VAL A 112 -1.37 11.29 7.66
C VAL A 112 -1.36 10.75 6.23
N ARG A 113 -0.18 10.58 5.64
CA ARG A 113 -0.02 10.01 4.30
C ARG A 113 0.39 8.54 4.36
N GLY A 114 -0.23 7.75 3.51
CA GLY A 114 -0.09 6.30 3.52
C GLY A 114 -0.60 5.59 2.29
N TRP A 115 -0.74 4.28 2.42
CA TRP A 115 -1.23 3.34 1.42
C TRP A 115 -2.33 2.48 2.01
N GLY A 116 -3.28 2.05 1.17
CA GLY A 116 -4.40 1.20 1.59
C GLY A 116 -5.49 1.94 2.37
N PHE A 117 -5.50 3.28 2.41
CA PHE A 117 -6.65 3.98 2.97
C PHE A 117 -7.83 3.94 2.00
N THR A 118 -9.02 3.68 2.53
CA THR A 118 -10.26 3.56 1.75
C THR A 118 -11.09 4.83 1.96
N PRO A 119 -11.43 5.56 0.87
CA PRO A 119 -12.31 6.73 0.99
C PRO A 119 -13.67 6.35 1.60
N GLY A 120 -14.09 7.09 2.63
CA GLY A 120 -15.35 6.84 3.32
C GLY A 120 -15.28 5.84 4.48
N GLU A 121 -14.14 5.16 4.70
CA GLU A 121 -13.92 4.36 5.91
C GLU A 121 -13.68 5.24 7.13
N ALA A 122 -14.12 4.80 8.30
CA ALA A 122 -13.90 5.55 9.54
C ALA A 122 -12.49 5.29 10.08
N TYR A 123 -11.67 6.34 10.16
CA TYR A 123 -10.35 6.29 10.80
C TYR A 123 -10.42 6.96 12.17
N SER A 124 -9.54 6.54 13.08
CA SER A 124 -9.37 7.15 14.40
C SER A 124 -7.92 7.55 14.58
N CYS A 125 -7.70 8.75 15.11
CA CYS A 125 -6.39 9.31 15.34
C CYS A 125 -6.14 9.35 16.84
N LEU A 126 -5.17 8.57 17.30
CA LEU A 126 -4.77 8.49 18.70
C LEU A 126 -3.57 9.42 18.91
N PHE A 127 -3.75 10.43 19.76
CA PHE A 127 -2.68 11.33 20.16
C PHE A 127 -2.29 11.06 21.61
N GLU A 128 -1.00 10.94 21.88
CA GLU A 128 -0.48 10.61 23.21
C GLU A 128 0.55 11.64 23.68
N ALA A 129 0.39 12.14 24.89
CA ALA A 129 1.34 13.04 25.54
C ALA A 129 1.34 12.84 27.06
N GLU A 130 2.52 12.60 27.64
CA GLU A 130 2.71 12.51 29.11
C GLU A 130 1.72 11.58 29.85
N GLY A 131 1.33 10.46 29.21
CA GLY A 131 0.38 9.50 29.78
C GLY A 131 -1.10 9.85 29.59
N LEU A 132 -1.40 10.94 28.88
CA LEU A 132 -2.73 11.26 28.36
C LEU A 132 -2.85 10.73 26.94
N SER A 133 -3.96 10.07 26.66
CA SER A 133 -4.30 9.54 25.33
C SER A 133 -5.66 10.11 24.94
N VAL A 134 -5.74 10.78 23.78
CA VAL A 134 -6.98 11.33 23.25
C VAL A 134 -7.21 10.78 21.86
N VAL A 135 -8.42 10.24 21.64
CA VAL A 135 -8.84 9.70 20.34
C VAL A 135 -9.75 10.71 19.66
N THR A 136 -9.41 11.12 18.44
CA THR A 136 -10.30 11.89 17.57
C THR A 136 -10.71 11.05 16.37
N SER A 137 -11.89 11.30 15.81
CA SER A 137 -12.28 10.68 14.53
C SER A 137 -11.55 11.37 13.39
N GLY A 138 -10.85 10.59 12.58
CA GLY A 138 -10.27 11.01 11.33
C GLY A 138 -11.32 11.04 10.23
N ASP A 139 -11.31 12.10 9.42
CA ASP A 139 -12.21 12.24 8.29
C ASP A 139 -11.52 11.77 7.00
N SER A 140 -11.92 10.59 6.50
CA SER A 140 -11.51 10.08 5.19
C SER A 140 -12.45 10.49 4.06
N SER A 141 -13.59 11.13 4.35
CA SER A 141 -14.47 11.65 3.30
C SER A 141 -13.80 12.77 2.52
N ARG A 142 -12.80 13.40 3.16
CA ARG A 142 -11.85 14.35 2.56
C ARG A 142 -10.52 13.73 2.17
N ALA A 143 -10.39 12.39 2.15
CA ALA A 143 -9.23 11.73 1.58
C ALA A 143 -9.19 12.04 0.08
N GLY A 144 -8.61 13.19 -0.25
CA GLY A 144 -8.40 13.61 -1.61
C GLY A 144 -7.37 12.70 -2.25
N PHE A 145 -7.64 12.28 -3.47
CA PHE A 145 -6.59 11.80 -4.35
C PHE A 145 -5.73 13.01 -4.72
N ASP A 146 -4.66 13.24 -3.98
CA ASP A 146 -3.63 14.16 -4.44
C ASP A 146 -2.65 13.35 -5.29
N ALA A 147 -3.02 13.17 -6.56
CA ALA A 147 -2.11 12.68 -7.58
C ALA A 147 -1.11 13.80 -7.93
N SER A 148 -0.37 14.27 -6.92
CA SER A 148 0.71 15.24 -7.08
C SER A 148 1.84 14.55 -7.83
N THR A 149 1.95 14.89 -9.11
CA THR A 149 2.80 14.26 -10.12
C THR A 149 4.26 14.64 -9.93
N VAL A 150 4.88 14.21 -8.83
CA VAL A 150 6.35 14.19 -8.72
C VAL A 150 6.75 12.76 -8.36
N GLY A 151 6.80 11.90 -9.38
CA GLY A 151 7.30 10.52 -9.22
C GLY A 151 6.27 9.38 -9.31
N SER A 152 5.04 9.62 -9.79
CA SER A 152 4.05 8.57 -10.10
C SER A 152 3.55 7.72 -8.91
N LEU A 153 3.84 8.11 -7.67
CA LEU A 153 3.33 7.43 -6.47
C LEU A 153 2.04 8.10 -6.02
N VAL A 154 0.94 7.37 -6.15
CA VAL A 154 -0.37 7.74 -5.60
C VAL A 154 -0.34 7.45 -4.10
N HIS A 155 -0.61 8.47 -3.29
CA HIS A 155 -0.72 8.32 -1.84
C HIS A 155 -2.12 8.72 -1.40
N PHE A 156 -2.61 8.02 -0.38
CA PHE A 156 -3.84 8.41 0.30
C PHE A 156 -3.50 9.24 1.52
N HIS A 157 -4.43 10.09 1.94
CA HIS A 157 -4.29 10.81 3.20
C HIS A 157 -5.53 10.73 4.07
N VAL A 158 -5.30 10.72 5.39
CA VAL A 158 -6.33 10.85 6.42
C VAL A 158 -6.09 12.16 7.15
N LEU A 159 -7.16 12.94 7.33
CA LEU A 159 -7.12 14.17 8.11
C LEU A 159 -7.50 13.87 9.56
N CYS A 160 -6.57 14.17 10.47
CA CYS A 160 -6.73 13.98 11.89
C CYS A 160 -6.77 15.34 12.58
N PRO A 161 -7.93 15.80 13.07
CA PRO A 161 -7.99 17.02 13.87
C PRO A 161 -7.28 16.81 15.21
N MET A 162 -6.42 17.76 15.57
CA MET A 162 -5.70 17.78 16.84
C MET A 162 -6.69 18.08 17.97
N PRO A 163 -6.70 17.28 19.06
CA PRO A 163 -7.59 17.52 20.18
C PRO A 163 -7.20 18.79 20.95
N GLU A 164 -8.15 19.33 21.72
CA GLU A 164 -7.87 20.37 22.70
C GLU A 164 -7.10 19.78 23.88
N TRP A 165 -5.88 20.28 24.11
CA TRP A 165 -5.08 19.91 25.28
C TRP A 165 -5.33 20.93 26.38
N THR A 166 -6.11 20.54 27.40
CA THR A 166 -6.45 21.42 28.52
C THR A 166 -5.29 21.65 29.50
N THR A 167 -4.17 20.95 29.32
CA THR A 167 -2.95 21.10 30.11
C THR A 167 -1.84 21.67 29.22
N SER A 168 -0.92 22.43 29.80
CA SER A 168 0.22 23.06 29.11
C SER A 168 1.27 22.03 28.62
N ALA A 169 0.84 21.04 27.84
CA ALA A 169 1.69 20.06 27.19
C ALA A 169 2.67 20.79 26.25
N ARG A 170 3.96 20.64 26.52
CA ARG A 170 5.01 21.40 25.82
C ARG A 170 5.32 20.87 24.41
N SER A 171 4.89 19.66 24.07
CA SER A 171 5.00 19.07 22.73
C SER A 171 4.20 17.77 22.62
N VAL A 172 3.55 17.52 21.48
CA VAL A 172 2.91 16.24 21.12
C VAL A 172 3.77 15.56 20.06
N ARG A 173 3.97 14.24 20.16
CA ARG A 173 4.71 13.43 19.19
C ARG A 173 3.77 12.53 18.40
#